data_AF-A0AAD6JX29-F1
#
_entry.id   AF-A0AAD6JX29-F1
#
_cell.length_a   1.000
_cell.length_b   1.000
_cell.length_c   1.000
_cell.angle_alpha   90.00
_cell.angle_beta   90.00
_cell.angle_gamma   90.00
#
_symmetry.space_group_name_H-M   'P 1'
#
loop_
_entity.id
_entity.type
_entity.pdbx_description
1 polymer ?
#
loop_
_entity_poly.entity_id
_entity_poly.type
_entity_poly.pdbx_seq_one_letter_code
_entity_poly.pdbx_strand_id
1 'polypeptide(L)'
;MDLTQAAQSGLSLGFHSSPIPLQLLDQKPETRIDNEENQTEDEQFSILGHQMCIKRPRDNGSQSSSTTNSSKRVAMDPGLESRRAMVRAWGNHPLSTADPEIYEIMEKEKQRQFKGIELIASENFVCRAVMDALGSHLTNKYSEGLPGSRYYTGNQNIDQIELICWSRALAAFGLDPDKWGVNVQPYSCTSANFSVYTGLLLPGDRIMGLDSPSGGHLSHGYYTPGGKKMEEKAMDFRPKILICGGSSYPREWDYARFRQVADKIGAVLMCDMAHISGLVAAKECVSPFEYCDIVTSTTHKSLRGPRGGIIFYRKGPRSRKQGMSSHDDGSSQYDFEEKINFAVHPSLQGGPHNNHIAALAIALKQVATPDYKAYMQQVRKNAQALASALLRRKCKLVTGGTDNHLVLWDLTTWGLAGTRFHS
;
A
#
# COMPACT_ATOMS: atom_id res chain seq x y z
N MET A 1 -20.97 -10.54 -50.12
CA MET A 1 -22.35 -10.84 -49.69
C MET A 1 -22.41 -10.38 -48.24
N ASP A 2 -22.52 -9.08 -47.96
CA ASP A 2 -23.75 -8.25 -48.02
C ASP A 2 -24.94 -8.96 -47.37
N LEU A 3 -25.77 -8.36 -46.51
CA LEU A 3 -25.81 -7.05 -45.82
C LEU A 3 -27.07 -7.15 -44.92
N THR A 4 -27.02 -6.62 -43.70
CA THR A 4 -28.12 -5.89 -42.99
C THR A 4 -29.46 -6.54 -42.60
N GLN A 5 -29.94 -6.07 -41.44
CA GLN A 5 -31.29 -6.10 -40.83
C GLN A 5 -31.64 -7.43 -40.12
N ALA A 6 -31.94 -7.45 -38.82
CA ALA A 6 -32.91 -6.60 -38.16
C ALA A 6 -32.46 -6.03 -36.82
N ALA A 7 -32.73 -4.74 -36.66
CA ALA A 7 -32.77 -4.02 -35.40
C ALA A 7 -34.15 -4.17 -34.73
N GLN A 8 -34.20 -3.76 -33.46
CA GLN A 8 -35.37 -3.35 -32.65
C GLN A 8 -35.82 -4.32 -31.55
N SER A 9 -35.20 -4.16 -30.38
CA SER A 9 -35.93 -4.03 -29.12
C SER A 9 -35.15 -3.11 -28.18
N GLY A 10 -35.44 -1.81 -28.28
CA GLY A 10 -34.91 -0.80 -27.37
C GLY A 10 -35.61 -0.87 -26.02
N LEU A 11 -34.85 -1.18 -24.96
CA LEU A 11 -35.19 -0.82 -23.59
C LEU A 11 -34.22 0.29 -23.18
N SER A 12 -34.70 1.53 -23.20
CA SER A 12 -33.99 2.67 -22.65
C SER A 12 -33.97 2.56 -21.13
N LEU A 13 -32.81 2.22 -20.56
CA LEU A 13 -32.54 2.48 -19.15
C LEU A 13 -31.84 3.83 -19.06
N GLY A 14 -32.66 4.87 -18.84
CA GLY A 14 -32.17 6.20 -18.51
C GLY A 14 -31.35 6.16 -17.23
N PHE A 15 -30.06 6.47 -17.34
CA PHE A 15 -29.23 6.78 -16.17
C PHE A 15 -29.63 8.16 -15.64
N HIS A 16 -30.59 8.18 -14.72
CA HIS A 16 -30.75 9.29 -13.79
C HIS A 16 -29.77 9.09 -12.63
N SER A 17 -28.80 10.00 -12.54
CA SER A 17 -27.94 10.16 -11.38
C SER A 17 -28.76 10.74 -10.23
N SER A 18 -29.36 9.87 -9.43
CA SER A 18 -29.92 10.23 -8.12
C SER A 18 -28.94 9.75 -7.03
N PRO A 19 -28.47 10.64 -6.14
CA PRO A 19 -27.60 10.23 -5.04
C PRO A 19 -28.36 9.29 -4.09
N ILE A 20 -27.70 8.20 -3.69
CA ILE A 20 -28.18 7.24 -2.70
C ILE A 20 -28.42 8.01 -1.39
N PRO A 21 -29.62 7.98 -0.78
CA PRO A 21 -29.87 8.73 0.44
C PRO A 21 -29.16 8.06 1.62
N LEU A 22 -28.16 8.74 2.18
CA LEU A 22 -27.64 8.51 3.53
C LEU A 22 -28.74 8.90 4.53
N GLN A 23 -29.71 8.01 4.75
CA GLN A 23 -30.71 8.16 5.82
C GLN A 23 -30.15 7.65 7.13
N LEU A 24 -29.18 8.38 7.67
CA LEU A 24 -28.86 8.42 9.09
C LEU A 24 -27.98 9.66 9.25
N LEU A 25 -28.61 10.85 9.22
CA LEU A 25 -28.07 12.10 9.80
C LEU A 25 -28.93 13.38 9.59
N ASP A 26 -30.08 13.34 8.90
CA ASP A 26 -30.96 14.52 8.79
C ASP A 26 -32.32 14.29 9.47
N GLN A 27 -32.64 15.09 10.50
CA GLN A 27 -34.02 15.27 11.00
C GLN A 27 -34.52 16.65 10.54
N LYS A 28 -35.61 16.67 9.76
CA LYS A 28 -36.43 17.87 9.55
C LYS A 28 -37.60 17.89 10.54
N PRO A 29 -38.11 19.07 10.95
CA PRO A 29 -39.16 19.16 11.94
C PRO A 29 -40.53 19.01 11.26
N GLU A 30 -41.30 18.00 11.65
CA GLU A 30 -42.74 17.97 11.40
C GLU A 30 -43.49 17.76 12.71
N THR A 31 -44.34 18.73 13.01
CA THR A 31 -45.42 18.65 13.98
C THR A 31 -46.44 17.61 13.54
N ARG A 32 -46.59 16.54 14.34
CA ARG A 32 -47.85 15.80 14.46
C ARG A 32 -47.93 15.19 15.87
N ILE A 33 -49.03 15.55 16.52
CA ILE A 33 -49.52 14.96 17.76
C ILE A 33 -50.04 13.57 17.38
N ASP A 34 -49.56 12.52 18.04
CA ASP A 34 -50.34 11.31 18.32
C ASP A 34 -49.74 10.60 19.54
N ASN A 35 -50.62 10.27 20.48
CA ASN A 35 -50.36 9.59 21.74
C ASN A 35 -50.13 8.09 21.49
N GLU A 36 -48.91 7.59 21.73
CA GLU A 36 -48.68 6.18 22.04
C GLU A 36 -47.57 6.08 23.11
N GLU A 37 -47.94 5.54 24.28
CA GLU A 37 -47.02 5.18 25.36
C GLU A 37 -46.11 4.04 24.91
N ASN A 38 -44.90 4.36 24.45
CA ASN A 38 -43.86 3.36 24.21
C ASN A 38 -43.08 3.09 25.51
N GLN A 39 -43.33 1.92 26.11
CA GLN A 39 -42.47 1.31 27.10
C GLN A 39 -41.10 1.03 26.45
N THR A 40 -40.09 1.83 26.78
CA THR A 40 -38.70 1.51 26.46
C THR A 40 -38.18 0.50 27.48
N GLU A 41 -38.04 -0.75 27.06
CA GLU A 41 -37.26 -1.75 27.81
C GLU A 41 -35.79 -1.32 27.83
N ASP A 42 -35.25 -1.05 29.02
CA ASP A 42 -33.84 -0.82 29.24
C ASP A 42 -33.08 -2.15 29.08
N GLU A 43 -32.45 -2.37 27.91
CA GLU A 43 -31.57 -3.54 27.71
C GLU A 43 -30.40 -3.50 28.71
N GLN A 44 -30.45 -4.39 29.70
CA GLN A 44 -29.37 -4.65 30.64
C GLN A 44 -28.51 -5.81 30.16
N PHE A 45 -27.19 -5.68 30.24
CA PHE A 45 -26.26 -6.77 29.99
C PHE A 45 -25.28 -6.92 31.15
N SER A 46 -24.79 -8.14 31.38
CA SER A 46 -23.88 -8.46 32.48
C SER A 46 -22.46 -8.61 31.96
N ILE A 47 -21.51 -7.90 32.59
CA ILE A 47 -20.08 -8.15 32.43
C ILE A 47 -19.54 -8.65 33.76
N LEU A 48 -18.97 -9.86 33.78
CA LEU A 48 -18.36 -10.48 34.97
C LEU A 48 -19.31 -10.47 36.19
N GLY A 49 -20.59 -10.76 35.97
CA GLY A 49 -21.60 -10.81 37.02
C GLY A 49 -22.14 -9.44 37.48
N HIS A 50 -21.66 -8.34 36.88
CA HIS A 50 -22.14 -6.99 37.19
C HIS A 50 -23.12 -6.55 36.11
N GLN A 51 -24.36 -6.26 36.50
CA GLN A 51 -25.35 -5.70 35.58
C GLN A 51 -24.99 -4.27 35.19
N MET A 52 -24.98 -4.02 33.89
CA MET A 52 -24.71 -2.73 33.27
C MET A 52 -25.92 -2.31 32.44
N CYS A 53 -26.28 -1.04 32.51
CA CYS A 53 -27.38 -0.47 31.72
C CYS A 53 -26.78 0.47 30.65
N ILE A 54 -27.28 0.41 29.41
CA ILE A 54 -26.76 1.19 28.27
C ILE A 54 -26.85 2.71 28.49
N LYS A 55 -27.75 3.17 29.37
CA LYS A 55 -27.85 4.56 29.83
C LYS A 55 -27.71 4.60 31.35
N ARG A 56 -26.80 5.44 31.87
CA ARG A 56 -26.77 5.73 33.33
C ARG A 56 -28.15 6.27 33.76
N PRO A 57 -28.73 5.77 34.86
CA PRO A 57 -29.99 6.32 35.39
C PRO A 57 -29.86 7.82 35.64
N ARG A 58 -30.91 8.59 35.32
CA ARG A 58 -31.05 9.96 35.80
C ARG A 58 -31.40 9.90 37.29
N ASP A 59 -30.54 10.42 38.15
CA ASP A 59 -30.88 10.64 39.56
C ASP A 59 -32.01 11.68 39.65
N ASN A 60 -33.24 11.21 39.85
CA ASN A 60 -34.36 12.04 40.26
C ASN A 60 -34.38 12.11 41.79
N GLY A 61 -33.80 13.21 42.31
CA GLY A 61 -34.28 13.94 43.48
C GLY A 61 -34.33 13.21 44.84
N SER A 62 -33.42 13.60 45.74
CA SER A 62 -33.71 13.66 47.17
C SER A 62 -33.31 15.04 47.70
N GLN A 63 -34.30 15.80 48.14
CA GLN A 63 -34.14 17.09 48.83
C GLN A 63 -33.44 16.89 50.17
N SER A 64 -32.46 17.74 50.50
CA SER A 64 -32.27 18.18 51.89
C SER A 64 -31.68 19.59 51.96
N SER A 65 -32.23 20.30 52.95
CA SER A 65 -32.05 21.66 53.47
C SER A 65 -30.72 22.42 53.30
N SER A 66 -30.91 23.67 52.90
CA SER A 66 -30.17 24.92 53.21
C SER A 66 -28.96 24.90 54.14
N THR A 67 -27.84 25.46 53.66
CA THR A 67 -27.11 26.54 54.36
C THR A 67 -26.26 27.36 53.39
N THR A 68 -26.32 28.69 53.56
CA THR A 68 -25.60 29.73 52.81
C THR A 68 -24.11 29.75 53.16
N ASN A 69 -23.23 29.72 52.15
CA ASN A 69 -21.98 30.49 52.22
C ASN A 69 -21.25 30.66 50.85
N SER A 70 -20.85 31.91 50.64
CA SER A 70 -19.74 32.45 49.83
C SER A 70 -19.42 31.88 48.43
N SER A 71 -19.73 32.72 47.45
CA SER A 71 -19.07 32.98 46.17
C SER A 71 -17.68 32.35 45.97
N LYS A 72 -17.65 31.10 45.50
CA LYS A 72 -16.65 30.63 44.53
C LYS A 72 -17.42 30.39 43.23
N ARG A 73 -17.05 31.06 42.15
CA ARG A 73 -17.47 30.66 40.79
C ARG A 73 -16.86 29.29 40.52
N VAL A 74 -17.53 28.24 40.98
CA VAL A 74 -17.31 26.88 40.50
C VAL A 74 -17.81 26.91 39.06
N ALA A 75 -16.91 26.77 38.09
CA ALA A 75 -17.33 26.54 36.71
C ALA A 75 -18.26 25.31 36.73
N MET A 76 -19.54 25.49 36.43
CA MET A 76 -20.47 24.38 36.35
C MET A 76 -19.92 23.41 35.30
N ASP A 77 -19.65 22.17 35.70
CA ASP A 77 -19.24 21.11 34.79
C ASP A 77 -20.31 21.01 33.68
N PRO A 78 -19.94 21.18 32.40
CA PRO A 78 -20.91 21.09 31.32
C PRO A 78 -21.60 19.72 31.39
N GLY A 79 -22.93 19.75 31.45
CA GLY A 79 -23.76 18.55 31.46
C GLY A 79 -23.41 17.62 30.30
N LEU A 80 -23.68 16.31 30.47
CA LEU A 80 -23.29 15.27 29.51
C LEU A 80 -23.66 15.61 28.05
N GLU A 81 -24.82 16.20 27.82
CA GLU A 81 -25.28 16.55 26.48
C GLU A 81 -24.53 17.73 25.87
N SER A 82 -24.10 18.69 26.70
CA SER A 82 -23.22 19.78 26.26
C SER A 82 -21.85 19.24 25.86
N ARG A 83 -21.26 18.34 26.65
CA ARG A 83 -20.00 17.67 26.30
C ARG A 83 -20.12 16.85 25.01
N ARG A 84 -21.23 16.14 24.81
CA ARG A 84 -21.51 15.41 23.55
C ARG A 84 -21.63 16.36 22.36
N ALA A 85 -22.36 17.46 22.51
CA ALA A 85 -22.51 18.46 21.47
C ALA A 85 -21.15 19.09 21.11
N MET A 86 -20.30 19.38 22.10
CA MET A 86 -18.94 19.88 21.87
C MET A 86 -18.10 18.88 21.08
N VAL A 87 -18.12 17.59 21.43
CA VAL A 87 -17.38 16.55 20.69
C VAL A 87 -17.87 16.40 19.25
N ARG A 88 -19.20 16.41 19.05
CA ARG A 88 -19.78 16.37 17.70
C ARG A 88 -19.43 17.61 16.89
N ALA A 89 -19.33 18.77 17.52
CA ALA A 89 -18.95 20.00 16.85
C ALA A 89 -17.52 19.87 16.30
N TRP A 90 -16.51 19.70 17.18
CA TRP A 90 -15.12 19.67 16.70
C TRP A 90 -14.80 18.42 15.86
N GLY A 91 -15.44 17.28 16.14
CA GLY A 91 -15.20 16.03 15.41
C GLY A 91 -15.71 16.00 13.97
N ASN A 92 -16.58 16.94 13.58
CA ASN A 92 -17.14 17.03 12.22
C ASN A 92 -16.72 18.31 11.48
N HIS A 93 -15.86 19.14 12.06
CA HIS A 93 -15.39 20.33 11.37
C HIS A 93 -14.61 19.95 10.09
N PRO A 94 -14.88 20.59 8.95
CA PRO A 94 -14.02 20.43 7.78
C PRO A 94 -12.61 20.96 8.11
N LEU A 95 -11.59 20.44 7.42
CA LEU A 95 -10.20 20.82 7.67
C LEU A 95 -9.98 22.34 7.64
N SER A 96 -10.61 23.05 6.70
CA SER A 96 -10.50 24.52 6.58
C SER A 96 -11.01 25.30 7.80
N THR A 97 -11.87 24.69 8.63
CA THR A 97 -12.36 25.27 9.89
C THR A 97 -11.60 24.72 11.09
N ALA A 98 -11.28 23.42 11.08
CA ALA A 98 -10.56 22.77 12.17
C ALA A 98 -9.11 23.27 12.28
N ASP A 99 -8.45 23.49 11.13
CA ASP A 99 -7.08 23.95 11.03
C ASP A 99 -6.85 24.73 9.70
N PRO A 100 -7.13 26.04 9.69
CA PRO A 100 -6.96 26.88 8.51
C PRO A 100 -5.50 26.97 8.01
N GLU A 101 -4.53 26.87 8.92
CA GLU A 101 -3.09 26.97 8.59
C GLU A 101 -2.64 25.75 7.78
N ILE A 102 -2.97 24.55 8.26
CA ILE A 102 -2.68 23.31 7.53
C ILE A 102 -3.45 23.27 6.21
N TYR A 103 -4.71 23.71 6.19
CA TYR A 103 -5.49 23.79 4.95
C TYR A 103 -4.81 24.66 3.88
N GLU A 104 -4.33 25.85 4.26
CA GLU A 104 -3.64 26.75 3.32
C GLU A 104 -2.35 26.14 2.78
N ILE A 105 -1.56 25.47 3.63
CA ILE A 105 -0.33 24.77 3.22
C ILE A 105 -0.66 23.62 2.25
N MET A 106 -1.73 22.86 2.51
CA MET A 106 -2.17 21.79 1.62
C MET A 106 -2.60 22.32 0.24
N GLU A 107 -3.32 23.44 0.18
CA GLU A 107 -3.68 24.07 -1.10
C GLU A 107 -2.44 24.63 -1.82
N LYS A 108 -1.44 25.18 -1.10
CA LYS A 108 -0.16 25.58 -1.70
C LYS A 108 0.57 24.40 -2.35
N GLU A 109 0.65 23.24 -1.68
CA GLU A 109 1.27 22.04 -2.27
C GLU A 109 0.51 21.52 -3.49
N LYS A 110 -0.82 21.52 -3.45
CA LYS A 110 -1.65 21.17 -4.61
C LYS A 110 -1.38 22.09 -5.80
N GLN A 111 -1.23 23.40 -5.57
CA GLN A 111 -0.86 24.35 -6.62
C GLN A 111 0.56 24.11 -7.15
N ARG A 112 1.51 23.76 -6.28
CA ARG A 112 2.89 23.41 -6.67
C ARG A 112 2.88 22.20 -7.62
N GLN A 113 2.19 21.13 -7.25
CA GLN A 113 2.04 19.91 -8.06
C GLN A 113 1.38 20.19 -9.42
N PHE A 114 0.36 21.04 -9.46
CA PHE A 114 -0.35 21.35 -10.69
C PHE A 114 0.47 22.22 -11.67
N LYS A 115 1.29 23.13 -11.13
CA LYS A 115 2.07 24.09 -11.93
C LYS A 115 3.47 23.60 -12.30
N GLY A 116 3.97 22.56 -11.63
CA GLY A 116 5.31 22.02 -11.79
C GLY A 116 5.45 20.99 -12.91
N ILE A 117 6.70 20.76 -13.33
CA ILE A 117 7.09 19.59 -14.11
C ILE A 117 7.76 18.61 -13.16
N GLU A 118 6.98 17.64 -12.66
CA GLU A 118 7.47 16.68 -11.67
C GLU A 118 8.27 15.55 -12.35
N LEU A 119 9.60 15.59 -12.20
CA LEU A 119 10.53 14.63 -12.82
C LEU A 119 11.19 13.67 -11.82
N ILE A 120 10.74 13.66 -10.56
CA ILE A 120 11.20 12.69 -9.57
C ILE A 120 10.62 11.32 -9.93
N ALA A 121 11.47 10.39 -10.38
CA ALA A 121 11.07 9.10 -10.94
C ALA A 121 10.34 8.15 -9.96
N SER A 122 10.29 8.48 -8.68
CA SER A 122 9.57 7.73 -7.64
C SER A 122 8.23 8.36 -7.25
N GLU A 123 7.90 9.53 -7.79
CA GLU A 123 6.63 10.21 -7.52
C GLU A 123 5.57 9.87 -8.56
N ASN A 124 4.31 10.03 -8.15
CA ASN A 124 3.15 9.86 -9.00
C ASN A 124 1.91 10.53 -8.40
N PHE A 125 0.86 10.64 -9.20
CA PHE A 125 -0.42 11.21 -8.78
C PHE A 125 -1.49 10.13 -8.67
N VAL A 126 -1.97 9.90 -7.44
CA VAL A 126 -3.04 8.94 -7.17
C VAL A 126 -4.40 9.46 -7.66
N CYS A 127 -5.32 8.55 -7.95
CA CYS A 127 -6.68 8.94 -8.35
C CYS A 127 -7.52 9.41 -7.14
N ARG A 128 -8.62 10.12 -7.41
CA ARG A 128 -9.50 10.65 -6.36
C ARG A 128 -10.05 9.55 -5.43
N ALA A 129 -10.46 8.42 -6.00
CA ALA A 129 -10.98 7.29 -5.23
C ALA A 129 -9.95 6.71 -4.23
N VAL A 130 -8.65 6.71 -4.57
CA VAL A 130 -7.57 6.32 -3.65
C VAL A 130 -7.46 7.31 -2.49
N MET A 131 -7.56 8.62 -2.76
CA MET A 131 -7.54 9.65 -1.71
C MET A 131 -8.77 9.57 -0.80
N ASP A 132 -9.96 9.34 -1.36
CA ASP A 132 -11.20 9.19 -0.58
C ASP A 132 -11.13 7.99 0.37
N ALA A 133 -10.57 6.85 -0.09
CA ALA A 133 -10.37 5.69 0.77
C ALA A 133 -9.31 5.92 1.87
N LEU A 134 -8.22 6.63 1.56
CA LEU A 134 -7.19 6.99 2.55
C LEU A 134 -7.75 7.88 3.67
N GLY A 135 -8.60 8.84 3.34
CA GLY A 135 -9.24 9.75 4.30
C GLY A 135 -10.51 9.20 4.97
N SER A 136 -10.75 7.90 4.90
CA SER A 136 -12.00 7.28 5.36
C SER A 136 -11.97 6.81 6.82
N HIS A 137 -13.16 6.51 7.35
CA HIS A 137 -13.37 5.96 8.69
C HIS A 137 -12.69 4.60 8.94
N LEU A 138 -12.17 3.94 7.90
CA LEU A 138 -11.42 2.69 8.04
C LEU A 138 -10.17 2.86 8.91
N THR A 139 -9.64 4.07 9.03
CA THR A 139 -8.54 4.40 9.96
C THR A 139 -8.87 4.10 11.43
N ASN A 140 -10.16 3.99 11.80
CA ASN A 140 -10.59 3.80 13.18
C ASN A 140 -10.52 2.34 13.64
N LYS A 141 -10.41 1.38 12.71
CA LYS A 141 -10.54 -0.04 13.04
C LYS A 141 -9.18 -0.70 13.28
N TYR A 142 -9.03 -1.30 14.45
CA TYR A 142 -7.89 -2.14 14.79
C TYR A 142 -8.14 -3.59 14.36
N SER A 143 -7.20 -4.20 13.63
CA SER A 143 -7.40 -5.49 12.96
C SER A 143 -6.14 -6.36 12.90
N GLU A 144 -5.39 -6.44 13.99
CA GLU A 144 -4.22 -7.34 14.11
C GLU A 144 -4.60 -8.80 13.76
N GLY A 145 -3.65 -9.50 13.14
CA GLY A 145 -3.84 -10.82 12.56
C GLY A 145 -4.19 -10.77 11.06
N LEU A 146 -4.67 -11.90 10.54
CA LEU A 146 -5.08 -12.07 9.14
C LEU A 146 -6.61 -12.23 9.04
N PRO A 147 -7.22 -12.02 7.85
CA PRO A 147 -8.62 -12.32 7.63
C PRO A 147 -9.03 -13.70 8.17
N GLY A 148 -10.13 -13.77 8.93
CA GLY A 148 -10.59 -15.00 9.59
C GLY A 148 -9.80 -15.44 10.83
N SER A 149 -8.70 -14.75 11.17
CA SER A 149 -7.84 -15.04 12.33
C SER A 149 -7.35 -13.74 12.98
N ARG A 150 -8.31 -12.91 13.42
CA ARG A 150 -8.04 -11.61 14.05
C ARG A 150 -8.00 -11.73 15.57
N TYR A 151 -7.16 -10.90 16.20
CA TYR A 151 -7.12 -10.78 17.67
C TYR A 151 -8.30 -9.99 18.24
N TYR A 152 -8.98 -9.19 17.42
CA TYR A 152 -10.09 -8.31 17.83
C TYR A 152 -11.36 -8.64 17.04
N THR A 153 -12.51 -8.44 17.68
CA THR A 153 -13.83 -8.62 17.06
C THR A 153 -14.20 -7.47 16.12
N GLY A 154 -15.30 -7.63 15.37
CA GLY A 154 -15.87 -6.58 14.51
C GLY A 154 -15.14 -6.33 13.19
N ASN A 155 -14.38 -7.30 12.68
CA ASN A 155 -13.54 -7.17 11.49
C ASN A 155 -14.17 -7.75 10.21
N GLN A 156 -15.46 -8.09 10.20
CA GLN A 156 -16.10 -8.77 9.06
C GLN A 156 -15.95 -8.01 7.74
N ASN A 157 -16.08 -6.67 7.79
CA ASN A 157 -15.91 -5.82 6.61
C ASN A 157 -14.43 -5.56 6.28
N ILE A 158 -13.57 -5.49 7.29
CA ILE A 158 -12.11 -5.34 7.11
C ILE A 158 -11.53 -6.57 6.41
N ASP A 159 -11.98 -7.77 6.81
CA ASP A 159 -11.57 -9.03 6.21
C ASP A 159 -11.97 -9.08 4.73
N GLN A 160 -13.19 -8.67 4.38
CA GLN A 160 -13.62 -8.57 2.98
C GLN A 160 -12.74 -7.60 2.17
N ILE A 161 -12.42 -6.43 2.72
CA ILE A 161 -11.55 -5.45 2.07
C ILE A 161 -10.16 -6.02 1.81
N GLU A 162 -9.57 -6.66 2.82
CA GLU A 162 -8.23 -7.24 2.71
C GLU A 162 -8.18 -8.43 1.74
N LEU A 163 -9.18 -9.31 1.76
CA LEU A 163 -9.30 -10.43 0.81
C LEU A 163 -9.47 -9.94 -0.64
N ILE A 164 -10.27 -8.90 -0.86
CA ILE A 164 -10.38 -8.25 -2.18
C ILE A 164 -9.03 -7.68 -2.61
N CYS A 165 -8.29 -7.06 -1.67
CA CYS A 165 -6.97 -6.53 -1.96
C CYS A 165 -5.99 -7.64 -2.37
N TRP A 166 -5.99 -8.79 -1.68
CA TRP A 166 -5.15 -9.94 -2.03
C TRP A 166 -5.48 -10.47 -3.43
N SER A 167 -6.76 -10.73 -3.70
CA SER A 167 -7.23 -11.23 -5.00
C SER A 167 -6.83 -10.28 -6.14
N ARG A 168 -7.05 -8.97 -5.96
CA ARG A 168 -6.67 -7.97 -6.96
C ARG A 168 -5.16 -7.83 -7.13
N ALA A 169 -4.38 -8.01 -6.07
CA ALA A 169 -2.93 -7.98 -6.16
C ALA A 169 -2.42 -9.13 -7.04
N LEU A 170 -2.86 -10.36 -6.77
CA LEU A 170 -2.49 -11.52 -7.58
C LEU A 170 -2.96 -11.36 -9.04
N ALA A 171 -4.20 -10.92 -9.25
CA ALA A 171 -4.75 -10.70 -10.59
C ALA A 171 -4.00 -9.62 -11.38
N ALA A 172 -3.62 -8.50 -10.74
CA ALA A 172 -2.91 -7.39 -11.39
C ALA A 172 -1.54 -7.81 -11.96
N PHE A 173 -0.91 -8.85 -11.38
CA PHE A 173 0.36 -9.40 -11.85
C PHE A 173 0.21 -10.74 -12.59
N GLY A 174 -1.02 -11.20 -12.84
CA GLY A 174 -1.30 -12.45 -13.54
C GLY A 174 -0.81 -13.70 -12.79
N LEU A 175 -0.89 -13.68 -11.45
CA LEU A 175 -0.37 -14.73 -10.59
C LEU A 175 -1.43 -15.77 -10.25
N ASP A 176 -1.02 -17.03 -10.31
CA ASP A 176 -1.80 -18.18 -9.88
C ASP A 176 -1.81 -18.25 -8.33
N PRO A 177 -2.99 -18.17 -7.66
CA PRO A 177 -3.10 -18.17 -6.20
C PRO A 177 -2.62 -19.46 -5.54
N ASP A 178 -2.55 -20.57 -6.28
CA ASP A 178 -2.01 -21.83 -5.75
C ASP A 178 -0.47 -21.81 -5.68
N LYS A 179 0.16 -20.93 -6.48
CA LYS A 179 1.62 -20.79 -6.58
C LYS A 179 2.16 -19.53 -5.93
N TRP A 180 1.30 -18.57 -5.63
CA TRP A 180 1.68 -17.27 -5.09
C TRP A 180 0.72 -16.82 -4.01
N GLY A 181 1.27 -16.46 -2.85
CA GLY A 181 0.58 -15.69 -1.83
C GLY A 181 1.02 -14.22 -1.86
N VAL A 182 0.29 -13.40 -1.11
CA VAL A 182 0.56 -11.97 -0.98
C VAL A 182 0.26 -11.48 0.42
N ASN A 183 1.11 -10.60 0.95
CA ASN A 183 0.85 -9.82 2.14
C ASN A 183 0.82 -8.32 1.79
N VAL A 184 -0.29 -7.66 2.11
CA VAL A 184 -0.59 -6.25 1.76
C VAL A 184 -0.51 -5.30 2.95
N GLN A 185 -0.11 -5.80 4.12
CA GLN A 185 -0.05 -5.03 5.37
C GLN A 185 1.25 -4.23 5.59
N PRO A 186 2.38 -4.41 4.88
CA PRO A 186 3.57 -3.61 5.14
C PRO A 186 3.34 -2.10 4.94
N TYR A 187 3.72 -1.30 5.94
CA TYR A 187 3.55 0.17 5.88
C TYR A 187 4.42 0.86 4.83
N SER A 188 5.46 0.21 4.32
CA SER A 188 6.34 0.71 3.26
C SER A 188 7.11 -0.45 2.60
N CYS A 189 7.83 -0.19 1.51
CA CYS A 189 8.72 -1.21 0.95
C CYS A 189 9.91 -1.51 1.87
N THR A 190 10.37 -0.55 2.68
CA THR A 190 11.42 -0.82 3.67
C THR A 190 10.93 -1.82 4.71
N SER A 191 9.72 -1.63 5.26
CA SER A 191 9.14 -2.61 6.18
C SER A 191 8.85 -3.94 5.48
N ALA A 192 8.38 -3.93 4.23
CA ALA A 192 8.18 -5.14 3.43
C ALA A 192 9.48 -5.96 3.27
N ASN A 193 10.57 -5.30 2.85
CA ASN A 193 11.88 -5.92 2.69
C ASN A 193 12.40 -6.45 4.03
N PHE A 194 12.27 -5.67 5.10
CA PHE A 194 12.72 -6.07 6.43
C PHE A 194 11.92 -7.27 6.98
N SER A 195 10.61 -7.34 6.73
CA SER A 195 9.80 -8.52 7.08
C SER A 195 10.26 -9.78 6.33
N VAL A 196 10.64 -9.68 5.06
CA VAL A 196 11.24 -10.82 4.34
C VAL A 196 12.54 -11.25 5.00
N TYR A 197 13.42 -10.30 5.36
CA TYR A 197 14.69 -10.62 6.00
C TYR A 197 14.48 -11.26 7.36
N THR A 198 13.66 -10.65 8.22
CA THR A 198 13.33 -11.18 9.56
C THR A 198 12.68 -12.56 9.49
N GLY A 199 11.81 -12.81 8.50
CA GLY A 199 11.16 -14.10 8.36
C GLY A 199 12.09 -15.23 7.89
N LEU A 200 13.17 -14.90 7.15
CA LEU A 200 13.99 -15.91 6.47
C LEU A 200 15.44 -16.01 6.96
N LEU A 201 15.92 -15.03 7.71
CA LEU A 201 17.31 -14.91 8.12
C LEU A 201 17.47 -14.92 9.63
N LEU A 202 18.60 -15.45 10.08
CA LEU A 202 19.09 -15.29 11.44
C LEU A 202 20.05 -14.08 11.50
N PRO A 203 20.22 -13.44 12.68
CA PRO A 203 21.27 -12.45 12.86
C PRO A 203 22.65 -13.01 12.46
N GLY A 204 23.34 -12.28 11.58
CA GLY A 204 24.64 -12.70 11.01
C GLY A 204 24.56 -13.38 9.65
N ASP A 205 23.36 -13.77 9.19
CA ASP A 205 23.19 -14.23 7.81
C ASP A 205 23.45 -13.10 6.80
N ARG A 206 23.87 -13.50 5.60
CA ARG A 206 24.37 -12.60 4.57
C ARG A 206 23.30 -12.31 3.51
N ILE A 207 23.21 -11.07 3.08
CA ILE A 207 22.40 -10.64 1.92
C ILE A 207 23.29 -9.97 0.88
N MET A 208 22.94 -10.05 -0.39
CA MET A 208 23.65 -9.35 -1.46
C MET A 208 22.66 -8.71 -2.42
N GLY A 209 22.78 -7.40 -2.62
CA GLY A 209 22.00 -6.63 -3.59
C GLY A 209 22.85 -5.65 -4.39
N LEU A 210 22.22 -4.87 -5.27
CA LEU A 210 22.91 -3.84 -6.03
C LEU A 210 23.36 -2.70 -5.09
N ASP A 211 24.60 -2.23 -5.28
CA ASP A 211 25.15 -1.13 -4.49
C ASP A 211 24.43 0.20 -4.77
N SER A 212 24.30 1.06 -3.75
CA SER A 212 23.52 2.30 -3.84
C SER A 212 24.05 3.28 -4.91
N PRO A 213 25.38 3.59 -4.98
CA PRO A 213 25.95 4.36 -6.08
C PRO A 213 25.79 3.73 -7.47
N SER A 214 25.61 2.40 -7.54
CA SER A 214 25.34 1.69 -8.79
C SER A 214 23.85 1.63 -9.13
N GLY A 215 22.98 2.19 -8.28
CA GLY A 215 21.55 2.32 -8.49
C GLY A 215 20.67 1.41 -7.63
N GLY A 216 21.22 0.74 -6.62
CA GLY A 216 20.47 -0.03 -5.62
C GLY A 216 19.61 0.82 -4.69
N HIS A 217 18.96 0.18 -3.72
CA HIS A 217 18.23 0.85 -2.64
C HIS A 217 18.91 0.59 -1.30
N LEU A 218 18.78 1.52 -0.35
CA LEU A 218 19.41 1.43 0.98
C LEU A 218 19.03 0.16 1.75
N SER A 219 17.86 -0.40 1.47
CA SER A 219 17.38 -1.64 2.10
C SER A 219 17.98 -2.93 1.52
N HIS A 220 18.89 -2.87 0.54
CA HIS A 220 19.46 -4.06 -0.12
C HIS A 220 20.82 -4.51 0.45
N GLY A 221 21.30 -3.89 1.53
CA GLY A 221 22.62 -4.16 2.13
C GLY A 221 23.78 -3.44 1.41
N TYR A 222 24.97 -3.41 2.01
CA TYR A 222 26.11 -2.58 1.56
C TYR A 222 27.41 -3.38 1.26
N TYR A 223 28.01 -3.03 0.10
CA TYR A 223 29.39 -3.10 -0.41
C TYR A 223 30.28 -4.38 -0.38
N THR A 224 30.81 -4.72 -1.57
CA THR A 224 32.25 -4.97 -1.78
C THR A 224 32.73 -4.34 -3.12
N PRO A 225 34.00 -3.92 -3.28
CA PRO A 225 34.50 -3.34 -4.53
C PRO A 225 34.52 -4.39 -5.65
N GLY A 226 34.14 -4.01 -6.88
CA GLY A 226 34.47 -4.78 -8.09
C GLY A 226 33.43 -4.91 -9.22
N GLY A 227 32.19 -4.45 -9.06
CA GLY A 227 31.21 -4.07 -10.11
C GLY A 227 30.82 -5.01 -11.27
N LYS A 228 31.57 -6.07 -11.61
CA LYS A 228 31.33 -6.95 -12.78
C LYS A 228 31.35 -8.44 -12.46
N LYS A 229 31.36 -8.76 -11.17
CA LYS A 229 31.66 -10.08 -10.63
C LYS A 229 30.52 -10.60 -9.74
N MET A 230 29.26 -10.37 -10.13
CA MET A 230 28.10 -10.76 -9.29
C MET A 230 28.11 -12.27 -8.97
N GLU A 231 28.34 -13.13 -9.96
CA GLU A 231 28.46 -14.58 -9.71
C GLU A 231 29.70 -14.94 -8.88
N GLU A 232 30.88 -14.43 -9.23
CA GLU A 232 32.13 -14.71 -8.48
C GLU A 232 32.00 -14.27 -7.01
N LYS A 233 31.51 -13.05 -6.76
CA LYS A 233 31.25 -12.54 -5.42
C LYS A 233 30.19 -13.34 -4.68
N ALA A 234 29.12 -13.76 -5.37
CA ALA A 234 28.10 -14.63 -4.77
C ALA A 234 28.69 -15.96 -4.30
N MET A 235 29.59 -16.55 -5.11
CA MET A 235 30.24 -17.82 -4.79
C MET A 235 31.17 -17.71 -3.57
N ASP A 236 31.88 -16.58 -3.42
CA ASP A 236 32.77 -16.31 -2.28
C ASP A 236 31.99 -15.91 -1.02
N PHE A 237 31.03 -15.00 -1.17
CA PHE A 237 30.30 -14.40 -0.06
C PHE A 237 29.16 -15.27 0.45
N ARG A 238 28.61 -16.17 -0.38
CA ARG A 238 27.52 -17.11 -0.07
C ARG A 238 26.32 -16.43 0.65
N PRO A 239 25.67 -15.44 0.02
CA PRO A 239 24.48 -14.82 0.60
C PRO A 239 23.32 -15.81 0.69
N LYS A 240 22.49 -15.68 1.74
CA LYS A 240 21.24 -16.43 1.90
C LYS A 240 20.12 -15.85 1.04
N ILE A 241 20.13 -14.54 0.83
CA ILE A 241 19.23 -13.85 -0.11
C ILE A 241 20.05 -13.08 -1.13
N LEU A 242 19.80 -13.37 -2.41
CA LEU A 242 20.28 -12.58 -3.54
C LEU A 242 19.15 -11.65 -3.99
N ILE A 243 19.41 -10.35 -4.00
CA ILE A 243 18.43 -9.30 -4.28
C ILE A 243 18.71 -8.71 -5.67
N CYS A 244 17.68 -8.70 -6.52
CA CYS A 244 17.63 -7.91 -7.75
C CYS A 244 16.59 -6.79 -7.60
N GLY A 245 16.68 -5.75 -8.43
CA GLY A 245 15.88 -4.53 -8.26
C GLY A 245 16.71 -3.34 -7.77
N GLY A 246 16.22 -2.14 -8.02
CA GLY A 246 16.97 -0.90 -7.76
C GLY A 246 16.14 0.36 -7.92
N SER A 247 16.74 1.49 -7.54
CA SER A 247 16.11 2.81 -7.48
C SER A 247 16.40 3.65 -8.74
N SER A 248 17.63 3.56 -9.27
CA SER A 248 18.10 4.44 -10.35
C SER A 248 18.83 3.70 -11.46
N TYR A 249 18.51 2.41 -11.66
CA TYR A 249 19.03 1.62 -12.76
C TYR A 249 18.14 1.73 -14.01
N PRO A 250 18.63 2.27 -15.15
CA PRO A 250 17.79 2.61 -16.31
C PRO A 250 17.57 1.45 -17.30
N ARG A 251 18.00 0.23 -16.98
CA ARG A 251 17.96 -0.94 -17.88
C ARG A 251 17.11 -2.08 -17.32
N GLU A 252 16.78 -3.03 -18.18
CA GLU A 252 16.14 -4.27 -17.74
C GLU A 252 17.09 -5.15 -16.91
N TRP A 253 16.48 -6.05 -16.12
CA TRP A 253 17.18 -7.02 -15.28
C TRP A 253 17.20 -8.39 -15.96
N ASP A 254 18.37 -9.02 -16.00
CA ASP A 254 18.51 -10.40 -16.45
C ASP A 254 18.15 -11.38 -15.32
N TYR A 255 16.86 -11.52 -15.05
CA TYR A 255 16.36 -12.37 -13.96
C TYR A 255 16.75 -13.84 -14.12
N ALA A 256 16.85 -14.33 -15.36
CA ALA A 256 17.30 -15.68 -15.66
C ALA A 256 18.72 -15.91 -15.15
N ARG A 257 19.63 -14.95 -15.38
CA ARG A 257 20.98 -15.00 -14.85
C ARG A 257 21.01 -14.93 -13.32
N PHE A 258 20.20 -14.07 -12.70
CA PHE A 258 20.09 -14.02 -11.24
C PHE A 258 19.61 -15.35 -10.65
N ARG A 259 18.62 -16.00 -11.27
CA ARG A 259 18.13 -17.33 -10.87
C ARG A 259 19.22 -18.38 -10.93
N GLN A 260 19.96 -18.46 -12.05
CA GLN A 260 21.07 -19.39 -12.19
C GLN A 260 22.12 -19.22 -11.08
N VAL A 261 22.48 -17.98 -10.74
CA VAL A 261 23.43 -17.71 -9.65
C VAL A 261 22.84 -18.11 -8.31
N ALA A 262 21.60 -17.71 -8.01
CA ALA A 262 20.92 -18.08 -6.76
C ALA A 262 20.82 -19.60 -6.58
N ASP A 263 20.58 -20.36 -7.65
CA ASP A 263 20.59 -21.83 -7.61
C ASP A 263 21.97 -22.39 -7.26
N LYS A 264 23.02 -21.91 -7.93
CA LYS A 264 24.41 -22.34 -7.68
C LYS A 264 24.86 -22.12 -6.25
N ILE A 265 24.42 -21.04 -5.61
CA ILE A 265 24.80 -20.72 -4.22
C ILE A 265 23.77 -21.19 -3.18
N GLY A 266 22.63 -21.73 -3.63
CA GLY A 266 21.55 -22.17 -2.75
C GLY A 266 20.72 -21.03 -2.13
N ALA A 267 20.81 -19.80 -2.63
CA ALA A 267 20.12 -18.62 -2.10
C ALA A 267 18.65 -18.55 -2.49
N VAL A 268 17.88 -17.80 -1.70
CA VAL A 268 16.57 -17.26 -2.10
C VAL A 268 16.80 -16.09 -3.05
N LEU A 269 16.11 -16.08 -4.19
CA LEU A 269 16.10 -14.94 -5.11
C LEU A 269 14.92 -14.03 -4.79
N MET A 270 15.23 -12.79 -4.42
CA MET A 270 14.25 -11.76 -4.14
C MET A 270 14.34 -10.64 -5.18
N CYS A 271 13.20 -10.17 -5.68
CA CYS A 271 13.14 -8.94 -6.48
C CYS A 271 12.43 -7.83 -5.72
N ASP A 272 13.09 -6.68 -5.57
CA ASP A 272 12.42 -5.43 -5.19
C ASP A 272 12.05 -4.66 -6.46
N MET A 273 10.79 -4.78 -6.88
CA MET A 273 10.28 -4.15 -8.10
C MET A 273 9.70 -2.76 -7.86
N ALA A 274 9.98 -2.11 -6.72
CA ALA A 274 9.33 -0.87 -6.29
C ALA A 274 9.17 0.20 -7.38
N HIS A 275 10.23 0.43 -8.17
CA HIS A 275 10.24 1.42 -9.24
C HIS A 275 9.47 0.99 -10.51
N ILE A 276 9.42 -0.30 -10.81
CA ILE A 276 8.92 -0.84 -12.08
C ILE A 276 7.64 -1.65 -11.94
N SER A 277 7.04 -1.75 -10.75
CA SER A 277 5.84 -2.55 -10.49
C SER A 277 4.67 -2.22 -11.43
N GLY A 278 4.50 -0.95 -11.81
CA GLY A 278 3.52 -0.57 -12.83
C GLY A 278 3.82 -1.15 -14.22
N LEU A 279 5.10 -1.14 -14.63
CA LEU A 279 5.54 -1.71 -15.91
C LEU A 279 5.38 -3.24 -15.92
N VAL A 280 5.71 -3.90 -14.80
CA VAL A 280 5.53 -5.35 -14.62
C VAL A 280 4.04 -5.71 -14.75
N ALA A 281 3.15 -5.03 -14.02
CA ALA A 281 1.72 -5.29 -14.07
C ALA A 281 1.13 -5.07 -15.48
N ALA A 282 1.60 -4.04 -16.19
CA ALA A 282 1.20 -3.75 -17.57
C ALA A 282 1.82 -4.69 -18.62
N LYS A 283 2.74 -5.59 -18.21
CA LYS A 283 3.53 -6.46 -19.10
C LYS A 283 4.37 -5.69 -20.11
N GLU A 284 4.96 -4.59 -19.64
CA GLU A 284 5.82 -3.68 -20.41
C GLU A 284 7.31 -3.82 -20.09
N CYS A 285 7.67 -4.78 -19.24
CA CYS A 285 9.03 -5.27 -19.01
C CYS A 285 8.98 -6.75 -18.61
N VAL A 286 10.15 -7.41 -18.54
CA VAL A 286 10.25 -8.80 -18.07
C VAL A 286 9.71 -8.93 -16.65
N SER A 287 8.90 -9.96 -16.42
CA SER A 287 8.29 -10.21 -15.11
C SER A 287 9.26 -10.91 -14.15
N PRO A 288 9.54 -10.36 -12.96
CA PRO A 288 10.37 -11.05 -11.96
C PRO A 288 9.71 -12.31 -11.40
N PHE A 289 8.38 -12.42 -11.48
CA PHE A 289 7.60 -13.54 -10.94
C PHE A 289 7.88 -14.88 -11.64
N GLU A 290 8.45 -14.87 -12.84
CA GLU A 290 8.86 -16.11 -13.50
C GLU A 290 10.06 -16.77 -12.80
N TYR A 291 10.95 -15.97 -12.20
CA TYR A 291 12.26 -16.40 -11.71
C TYR A 291 12.43 -16.32 -10.19
N CYS A 292 11.80 -15.33 -9.56
CA CYS A 292 12.05 -15.02 -8.15
C CYS A 292 11.23 -15.92 -7.22
N ASP A 293 11.81 -16.19 -6.05
CA ASP A 293 11.15 -16.86 -4.94
C ASP A 293 10.20 -15.88 -4.22
N ILE A 294 10.61 -14.62 -4.11
CA ILE A 294 9.90 -13.52 -3.43
C ILE A 294 9.98 -12.25 -4.28
N VAL A 295 8.89 -11.48 -4.30
CA VAL A 295 8.86 -10.16 -4.94
C VAL A 295 8.27 -9.14 -3.98
N THR A 296 9.01 -8.08 -3.68
CA THR A 296 8.52 -6.94 -2.89
C THR A 296 8.34 -5.71 -3.76
N SER A 297 7.51 -4.77 -3.30
CA SER A 297 7.34 -3.49 -3.99
C SER A 297 6.81 -2.41 -3.05
N THR A 298 7.07 -1.15 -3.39
CA THR A 298 6.18 -0.05 -3.00
C THR A 298 4.90 -0.08 -3.81
N THR A 299 3.82 0.50 -3.27
CA THR A 299 2.55 0.63 -3.99
C THR A 299 2.31 2.00 -4.66
N HIS A 300 3.19 2.99 -4.44
CA HIS A 300 2.93 4.40 -4.80
C HIS A 300 3.72 4.95 -5.99
N LYS A 301 4.76 4.26 -6.48
CA LYS A 301 5.61 4.74 -7.58
C LYS A 301 4.91 4.55 -8.95
N SER A 302 5.48 3.74 -9.84
CA SER A 302 4.86 3.45 -11.14
C SER A 302 3.49 2.77 -11.00
N LEU A 303 3.24 2.00 -9.92
CA LEU A 303 1.94 1.38 -9.63
C LEU A 303 0.81 2.40 -9.34
N ARG A 304 1.16 3.65 -8.97
CA ARG A 304 0.21 4.76 -8.78
C ARG A 304 -0.88 4.54 -7.71
N GLY A 305 -0.59 3.72 -6.70
CA GLY A 305 -1.45 3.49 -5.54
C GLY A 305 -1.08 4.32 -4.30
N PRO A 306 -1.67 4.04 -3.13
CA PRO A 306 -1.35 4.73 -1.88
C PRO A 306 0.09 4.42 -1.42
N ARG A 307 0.65 5.22 -0.50
CA ARG A 307 1.99 4.96 0.07
C ARG A 307 1.98 3.75 1.01
N GLY A 308 2.51 2.62 0.56
CA GLY A 308 2.79 1.44 1.39
C GLY A 308 3.70 0.43 0.70
N GLY A 309 3.78 -0.78 1.27
CA GLY A 309 4.53 -1.92 0.73
C GLY A 309 3.62 -3.13 0.46
N ILE A 310 4.14 -4.05 -0.33
CA ILE A 310 3.49 -5.33 -0.65
C ILE A 310 4.56 -6.40 -0.81
N ILE A 311 4.27 -7.63 -0.34
CA ILE A 311 5.16 -8.78 -0.46
C ILE A 311 4.40 -9.90 -1.16
N PHE A 312 4.97 -10.44 -2.22
CA PHE A 312 4.54 -11.66 -2.88
C PHE A 312 5.54 -12.78 -2.61
N TYR A 313 5.05 -13.99 -2.38
CA TYR A 313 5.90 -15.15 -2.09
C TYR A 313 5.36 -16.41 -2.77
N ARG A 314 6.28 -17.26 -3.23
CA ARG A 314 5.93 -18.58 -3.78
C ARG A 314 5.24 -19.45 -2.73
N LYS A 315 4.28 -20.25 -3.19
CA LYS A 315 3.54 -21.29 -2.44
C LYS A 315 3.58 -22.61 -3.19
N GLY A 316 3.24 -23.69 -2.50
CA GLY A 316 3.11 -25.02 -3.10
C GLY A 316 4.46 -25.74 -3.31
N PRO A 317 4.50 -26.78 -4.16
CA PRO A 317 5.69 -27.59 -4.38
C PRO A 317 6.84 -26.78 -4.98
N ARG A 318 8.06 -27.03 -4.52
CA ARG A 318 9.28 -26.44 -5.05
C ARG A 318 9.82 -27.30 -6.19
N SER A 319 10.15 -26.70 -7.33
CA SER A 319 10.89 -27.39 -8.38
C SER A 319 12.29 -27.77 -7.86
N ARG A 320 12.72 -29.00 -8.15
CA ARG A 320 14.02 -29.54 -7.70
C ARG A 320 15.17 -28.63 -8.14
N LYS A 321 15.98 -28.13 -7.20
CA LYS A 321 17.17 -27.32 -7.53
C LYS A 321 18.22 -28.21 -8.19
N GLN A 322 18.86 -27.75 -9.27
CA GLN A 322 20.09 -28.37 -9.75
C GLN A 322 21.19 -28.18 -8.70
N GLY A 323 21.66 -29.27 -8.09
CA GLY A 323 22.80 -29.26 -7.17
C GLY A 323 22.51 -29.49 -5.68
N MET A 324 21.26 -29.75 -5.28
CA MET A 324 20.97 -30.21 -3.90
C MET A 324 21.22 -31.73 -3.79
N SER A 325 21.79 -32.16 -2.65
CA SER A 325 22.10 -33.56 -2.37
C SER A 325 20.86 -34.48 -2.45
N SER A 326 21.12 -35.74 -2.79
CA SER A 326 20.17 -36.84 -3.05
C SER A 326 19.30 -37.29 -1.86
N HIS A 327 19.12 -36.45 -0.84
CA HIS A 327 18.24 -36.70 0.32
C HIS A 327 16.95 -35.86 0.31
N ASP A 328 16.73 -35.03 -0.71
CA ASP A 328 15.47 -34.32 -0.91
C ASP A 328 14.48 -35.25 -1.65
N ASP A 329 13.45 -35.72 -0.95
CA ASP A 329 12.53 -36.76 -1.44
C ASP A 329 11.71 -36.33 -2.68
N GLY A 330 11.77 -35.05 -3.05
CA GLY A 330 10.98 -34.49 -4.14
C GLY A 330 9.65 -33.88 -3.67
N SER A 331 9.35 -33.94 -2.36
CA SER A 331 8.19 -33.32 -1.71
C SER A 331 8.44 -31.92 -1.11
N SER A 332 9.63 -31.33 -1.27
CA SER A 332 9.96 -30.02 -0.69
C SER A 332 8.97 -28.93 -1.12
N GLN A 333 8.18 -28.40 -0.18
CA GLN A 333 7.25 -27.30 -0.40
C GLN A 333 7.91 -25.95 -0.08
N TYR A 334 7.40 -24.87 -0.67
CA TYR A 334 7.76 -23.52 -0.24
C TYR A 334 7.21 -23.24 1.16
N ASP A 335 8.09 -22.81 2.06
CA ASP A 335 7.77 -22.45 3.45
C ASP A 335 8.06 -20.94 3.65
N PHE A 336 7.35 -20.10 2.89
CA PHE A 336 7.49 -18.64 2.97
C PHE A 336 6.28 -17.96 3.60
N GLU A 337 5.08 -18.51 3.38
CA GLU A 337 3.82 -17.86 3.77
C GLU A 337 3.75 -17.59 5.27
N GLU A 338 3.93 -18.61 6.11
CA GLU A 338 3.88 -18.47 7.56
C GLU A 338 4.99 -17.56 8.07
N LYS A 339 6.23 -17.77 7.62
CA LYS A 339 7.40 -16.99 8.02
C LYS A 339 7.28 -15.50 7.70
N ILE A 340 6.84 -15.18 6.49
CA ILE A 340 6.68 -13.78 6.05
C ILE A 340 5.49 -13.14 6.77
N ASN A 341 4.35 -13.84 6.86
CA ASN A 341 3.18 -13.29 7.54
C ASN A 341 3.49 -13.04 9.03
N PHE A 342 4.14 -13.99 9.72
CA PHE A 342 4.59 -13.83 11.10
C PHE A 342 5.59 -12.67 11.26
N ALA A 343 6.53 -12.52 10.32
CA ALA A 343 7.48 -11.44 10.33
C ALA A 343 6.82 -10.07 10.15
N VAL A 344 5.79 -9.95 9.31
CA VAL A 344 4.98 -8.72 9.22
C VAL A 344 4.25 -8.48 10.54
N HIS A 345 3.50 -9.48 11.02
CA HIS A 345 2.82 -9.44 12.31
C HIS A 345 2.73 -10.86 12.89
N PRO A 346 3.11 -11.08 14.17
CA PRO A 346 3.32 -10.08 15.22
C PRO A 346 4.76 -9.56 15.36
N SER A 347 5.71 -9.97 14.53
CA SER A 347 7.12 -9.69 14.82
C SER A 347 7.52 -8.22 14.67
N LEU A 348 7.08 -7.52 13.62
CA LEU A 348 7.57 -6.17 13.30
C LEU A 348 6.50 -5.08 13.36
N GLN A 349 5.24 -5.37 13.01
CA GLN A 349 4.14 -4.40 12.96
C GLN A 349 2.99 -4.79 13.90
N GLY A 350 2.20 -3.79 14.31
CA GLY A 350 0.93 -3.95 15.04
C GLY A 350 -0.28 -3.93 14.10
N GLY A 351 -1.29 -3.14 14.43
CA GLY A 351 -2.54 -3.01 13.66
C GLY A 351 -2.35 -2.57 12.20
N PRO A 352 -2.90 -3.31 11.20
CA PRO A 352 -2.84 -2.90 9.79
C PRO A 352 -3.55 -1.55 9.53
N HIS A 353 -3.06 -0.80 8.54
CA HIS A 353 -3.71 0.44 8.08
C HIS A 353 -4.84 0.14 7.08
N ASN A 354 -6.06 -0.08 7.59
CA ASN A 354 -7.18 -0.56 6.77
C ASN A 354 -7.65 0.42 5.68
N ASN A 355 -7.58 1.73 5.94
CA ASN A 355 -7.81 2.77 4.94
C ASN A 355 -6.81 2.69 3.78
N HIS A 356 -5.54 2.38 4.07
CA HIS A 356 -4.53 2.13 3.05
C HIS A 356 -4.83 0.85 2.25
N ILE A 357 -5.17 -0.27 2.90
CA ILE A 357 -5.48 -1.53 2.21
C ILE A 357 -6.68 -1.35 1.28
N ALA A 358 -7.73 -0.63 1.69
CA ALA A 358 -8.85 -0.28 0.83
C ALA A 358 -8.43 0.57 -0.37
N ALA A 359 -7.62 1.61 -0.14
CA ALA A 359 -7.08 2.45 -1.20
C ALA A 359 -6.20 1.65 -2.18
N LEU A 360 -5.42 0.69 -1.69
CA LEU A 360 -4.61 -0.20 -2.50
C LEU A 360 -5.48 -1.12 -3.36
N ALA A 361 -6.54 -1.70 -2.79
CA ALA A 361 -7.49 -2.52 -3.55
C ALA A 361 -8.13 -1.74 -4.70
N ILE A 362 -8.42 -0.44 -4.52
CA ILE A 362 -8.91 0.44 -5.59
C ILE A 362 -7.85 0.63 -6.67
N ALA A 363 -6.61 0.95 -6.29
CA ALA A 363 -5.50 1.13 -7.23
C ALA A 363 -5.26 -0.15 -8.05
N LEU A 364 -5.23 -1.32 -7.41
CA LEU A 364 -5.01 -2.60 -8.09
C LEU A 364 -6.13 -2.95 -9.09
N LYS A 365 -7.37 -2.53 -8.82
CA LYS A 365 -8.45 -2.65 -9.81
C LYS A 365 -8.17 -1.83 -11.07
N GLN A 366 -7.59 -0.64 -10.91
CA GLN A 366 -7.22 0.23 -12.04
C GLN A 366 -6.00 -0.31 -12.78
N VAL A 367 -5.01 -0.84 -12.07
CA VAL A 367 -3.80 -1.43 -12.65
C VAL A 367 -4.13 -2.57 -13.63
N ALA A 368 -5.21 -3.31 -13.36
CA ALA A 368 -5.66 -4.41 -14.20
C ALA A 368 -6.41 -3.99 -15.49
N THR A 369 -6.56 -2.69 -15.79
CA THR A 369 -7.32 -2.22 -16.97
C THR A 369 -6.44 -2.02 -18.22
N PRO A 370 -7.03 -2.10 -19.43
CA PRO A 370 -6.33 -1.75 -20.67
C PRO A 370 -5.81 -0.30 -20.69
N ASP A 371 -6.57 0.64 -20.09
CA ASP A 371 -6.18 2.06 -20.01
C ASP A 371 -4.90 2.25 -19.21
N TYR A 372 -4.73 1.49 -18.13
CA TYR A 372 -3.52 1.52 -17.34
C TYR A 372 -2.32 0.97 -18.12
N LYS A 373 -2.51 -0.09 -18.92
CA LYS A 373 -1.47 -0.58 -19.83
C LYS A 373 -1.07 0.48 -20.85
N ALA A 374 -2.03 1.17 -21.47
CA ALA A 374 -1.76 2.26 -22.39
C ALA A 374 -0.98 3.41 -21.71
N TYR A 375 -1.32 3.74 -20.47
CA TYR A 375 -0.57 4.69 -19.65
C TYR A 375 0.89 4.27 -19.44
N MET A 376 1.15 3.01 -19.06
CA MET A 376 2.52 2.50 -18.87
C MET A 376 3.34 2.45 -20.16
N GLN A 377 2.71 2.13 -21.29
CA GLN A 377 3.34 2.24 -22.61
C GLN A 377 3.77 3.69 -22.90
N GLN A 378 2.91 4.65 -22.56
CA GLN A 378 3.23 6.07 -22.75
C GLN A 378 4.36 6.52 -21.82
N VAL A 379 4.42 6.03 -20.58
CA VAL A 379 5.53 6.31 -19.65
C VAL A 379 6.88 5.89 -20.25
N ARG A 380 6.98 4.67 -20.80
CA ARG A 380 8.21 4.20 -21.47
C ARG A 380 8.57 5.05 -22.69
N LYS A 381 7.59 5.31 -23.57
CA LYS A 381 7.79 6.16 -24.76
C LYS A 381 8.29 7.55 -24.39
N ASN A 382 7.73 8.16 -23.34
CA ASN A 382 8.14 9.47 -22.86
C ASN A 382 9.57 9.46 -22.30
N ALA A 383 9.94 8.45 -21.51
CA ALA A 383 11.30 8.31 -20.99
C ALA A 383 12.33 8.14 -22.12
N GLN A 384 12.01 7.33 -23.15
CA GLN A 384 12.85 7.16 -24.33
C GLN A 384 12.96 8.44 -25.18
N ALA A 385 11.86 9.18 -25.32
CA ALA A 385 11.86 10.48 -26.01
C ALA A 385 12.72 11.51 -25.28
N LEU A 386 12.62 11.58 -23.94
CA LEU A 386 13.47 12.43 -23.10
C LEU A 386 14.94 12.04 -23.22
N ALA A 387 15.26 10.74 -23.12
CA ALA A 387 16.62 10.23 -23.31
C ALA A 387 17.18 10.66 -24.68
N SER A 388 16.41 10.46 -25.74
CA SER A 388 16.80 10.84 -27.10
C SER A 388 17.03 12.33 -27.26
N ALA A 389 16.19 13.17 -26.64
CA ALA A 389 16.35 14.62 -26.66
C ALA A 389 17.61 15.09 -25.92
N LEU A 390 17.90 14.50 -24.76
CA LEU A 390 19.12 14.78 -23.99
C LEU A 390 20.38 14.36 -24.77
N LEU A 391 20.38 13.17 -25.38
CA LEU A 391 21.50 12.70 -26.20
C LEU A 391 21.74 13.61 -27.42
N ARG A 392 20.69 14.08 -28.11
CA ARG A 392 20.83 15.07 -29.20
C ARG A 392 21.45 16.39 -28.74
N ARG A 393 21.25 16.76 -27.47
CA ARG A 393 21.88 17.91 -26.83
C ARG A 393 23.28 17.62 -26.27
N LYS A 394 23.87 16.47 -26.63
CA LYS A 394 25.18 16.00 -26.19
C LYS A 394 25.28 15.81 -24.67
N CYS A 395 24.15 15.61 -23.98
CA CYS A 395 24.15 15.20 -22.58
C CYS A 395 24.59 13.74 -22.47
N LYS A 396 25.38 13.41 -21.44
CA LYS A 396 25.81 12.04 -21.17
C LYS A 396 24.80 11.33 -20.27
N LEU A 397 24.22 10.24 -20.76
CA LEU A 397 23.34 9.38 -19.97
C LEU A 397 24.11 8.14 -19.50
N VAL A 398 23.93 7.75 -18.24
CA VAL A 398 24.46 6.48 -17.74
C VAL A 398 23.82 5.34 -18.55
N THR A 399 24.65 4.41 -19.03
CA THR A 399 24.30 3.36 -20.00
C THR A 399 23.84 3.83 -21.39
N GLY A 400 23.85 5.14 -21.68
CA GLY A 400 23.53 5.69 -23.00
C GLY A 400 22.03 5.73 -23.37
N GLY A 401 21.11 5.50 -22.42
CA GLY A 401 19.68 5.47 -22.70
C GLY A 401 18.86 4.90 -21.56
N THR A 402 17.64 4.45 -21.85
CA THR A 402 16.74 3.80 -20.89
C THR A 402 15.82 2.78 -21.56
N ASP A 403 15.49 1.72 -20.82
CA ASP A 403 14.48 0.72 -21.20
C ASP A 403 13.20 0.84 -20.34
N ASN A 404 13.25 1.68 -19.29
CA ASN A 404 12.20 1.82 -18.28
C ASN A 404 11.69 3.28 -18.16
N HIS A 405 11.25 3.70 -16.97
CA HIS A 405 10.57 4.97 -16.73
C HIS A 405 11.51 6.12 -16.34
N LEU A 406 12.81 5.88 -16.19
CA LEU A 406 13.76 6.91 -15.73
C LEU A 406 14.98 7.02 -16.64
N VAL A 407 15.68 8.14 -16.54
CA VAL A 407 17.01 8.35 -17.11
C VAL A 407 17.96 8.78 -15.99
N LEU A 408 19.23 8.37 -16.08
CA LEU A 408 20.26 8.84 -15.15
C LEU A 408 21.25 9.70 -15.92
N TRP A 409 21.28 10.99 -15.61
CA TRP A 409 22.10 11.99 -16.31
C TRP A 409 23.41 12.21 -15.56
N ASP A 410 24.53 11.93 -16.24
CA ASP A 410 25.87 12.23 -15.78
C ASP A 410 26.25 13.70 -16.09
N LEU A 411 26.16 14.54 -15.06
CA LEU A 411 26.50 15.97 -15.12
C LEU A 411 28.01 16.27 -15.01
N THR A 412 28.84 15.27 -14.72
CA THR A 412 30.31 15.49 -14.53
C THR A 412 30.97 16.02 -15.80
N THR A 413 30.41 15.70 -16.96
CA THR A 413 30.85 16.24 -18.26
C THR A 413 30.75 17.76 -18.37
N TRP A 414 29.94 18.40 -17.53
CA TRP A 414 29.76 19.85 -17.49
C TRP A 414 30.46 20.49 -16.28
N GLY A 415 31.28 19.73 -15.53
CA GLY A 415 31.92 20.21 -14.31
C GLY A 415 30.94 20.50 -13.16
N LEU A 416 29.69 20.04 -13.29
CA LEU A 416 28.64 20.26 -12.31
C LEU A 416 28.47 19.03 -11.41
N ALA A 417 28.28 19.28 -10.11
CA ALA A 417 27.73 18.29 -9.19
C ALA A 417 26.21 18.43 -9.14
N GLY A 418 25.48 17.33 -9.00
CA GLY A 418 24.01 17.34 -8.97
C GLY A 418 23.40 18.27 -7.91
N THR A 419 24.11 18.50 -6.80
CA THR A 419 23.69 19.44 -5.75
C THR A 419 23.63 20.90 -6.20
N ARG A 420 24.38 21.30 -7.23
CA ARG A 420 24.38 22.68 -7.77
C ARG A 420 23.43 22.89 -8.94
N PHE A 421 22.83 21.83 -9.48
CA PHE A 421 21.85 21.93 -10.57
C PHE A 421 20.42 22.12 -10.05
N HIS A 422 20.17 21.81 -8.78
CA HIS A 422 18.86 21.97 -8.12
C HIS A 422 18.63 23.35 -7.50
N SER A 423 19.69 24.15 -7.31
CA SER A 423 19.64 25.55 -6.87
C SER A 423 19.62 26.49 -8.07
#